data_AF-A0A1Q3HGI4-F1
#
_entry.id   AF-A0A1Q3HGI4-F1
#
_cell.length_a   1.000
_cell.length_b   1.000
_cell.length_c   1.000
_cell.angle_alpha   90.00
_cell.angle_beta   90.00
_cell.angle_gamma   90.00
#
_symmetry.space_group_name_H-M   'P 1'
#
loop_
_entity.id
_entity.type
_entity.pdbx_description
1 polymer ?
#
loop_
_entity_poly.entity_id
_entity_poly.type
_entity_poly.pdbx_seq_one_letter_code
_entity_poly.pdbx_strand_id
1 'polypeptide(L)' 'MDCFSVLFLSFFAISLVTGTAYHRGTIRRSENPTAYWVTTIGYLLIGLLIAFPTIMRKLRGH' A
#
# COMPACT_ATOMS: atom_id res chain seq x y z
N MET A 1 11.71 1.63 -10.33
CA MET A 1 10.71 1.22 -9.31
C MET A 1 9.66 0.41 -10.04
N ASP A 2 9.31 -0.77 -9.54
CA ASP A 2 8.34 -1.64 -10.20
C ASP A 2 6.96 -0.99 -10.17
N CYS A 3 6.26 -0.96 -11.31
CA CYS A 3 4.96 -0.27 -11.45
C CYS A 3 3.94 -0.73 -10.39
N PHE A 4 3.99 -2.01 -10.00
CA PHE A 4 3.14 -2.57 -8.94
C PHE A 4 3.42 -1.95 -7.57
N SER A 5 4.69 -1.75 -7.19
CA SER A 5 5.02 -1.11 -5.91
C SER A 5 4.49 0.32 -5.85
N VAL A 6 4.66 1.09 -6.93
CA VAL A 6 4.12 2.45 -7.04
C VAL A 6 2.61 2.46 -6.90
N LEU A 7 1.91 1.52 -7.54
CA LEU A 7 0.46 1.39 -7.47
C LEU A 7 -0.04 1.10 -6.04
N PHE A 8 0.56 0.12 -5.34
CA PHE A 8 0.17 -0.20 -3.96
C PHE A 8 0.49 0.95 -2.98
N LEU A 9 1.63 1.61 -3.12
CA LEU A 9 1.97 2.79 -2.31
C LEU A 9 1.05 3.98 -2.61
N SER A 10 0.59 4.13 -3.85
CA SER A 10 -0.40 5.14 -4.22
C SER A 10 -1.75 4.86 -3.57
N PHE A 11 -2.22 3.61 -3.56
CA PHE A 11 -3.44 3.24 -2.85
C PHE A 11 -3.35 3.44 -1.35
N PHE A 12 -2.18 3.18 -0.74
CA PHE A 12 -1.92 3.54 0.65
C PHE A 12 -2.05 5.05 0.90
N ALA A 13 -1.42 5.89 0.07
CA ALA A 13 -1.49 7.33 0.21
C ALA A 13 -2.94 7.85 0.02
N ILE A 14 -3.63 7.38 -1.02
CA ILE A 14 -5.04 7.73 -1.29
C ILE A 14 -5.92 7.30 -0.11
N SER A 15 -5.71 6.11 0.45
CA SER A 15 -6.55 5.64 1.56
C SER A 15 -6.38 6.50 2.81
N LEU A 16 -5.16 6.95 3.10
CA LEU A 16 -4.89 7.86 4.21
C LEU A 16 -5.56 9.23 4.04
N VAL A 17 -5.47 9.81 2.84
CA VAL A 17 -6.04 11.14 2.52
C VAL A 17 -7.57 11.11 2.51
N THR A 18 -8.16 10.07 1.92
CA THR A 18 -9.62 9.98 1.72
C THR A 18 -10.35 9.31 2.89
N GLY A 19 -9.62 8.66 3.80
CA GLY A 19 -10.21 7.82 4.85
C GLY A 19 -10.97 6.61 4.28
N THR A 20 -10.69 6.22 3.04
CA THR A 20 -11.40 5.16 2.31
C THR A 20 -10.43 4.15 1.71
N ALA A 21 -10.66 2.86 1.91
CA ALA A 21 -9.85 1.77 1.34
C ALA A 21 -10.68 0.93 0.34
N TYR A 22 -10.00 0.31 -0.63
CA TYR A 22 -10.61 -0.43 -1.75
C TYR A 22 -10.05 -1.85 -1.87
N HIS A 23 -10.76 -2.85 -1.35
CA HIS A 23 -10.31 -4.24 -1.41
C HIS A 23 -11.32 -5.17 -2.08
N ARG A 24 -12.62 -4.96 -1.82
CA ARG A 24 -13.73 -5.72 -2.43
C ARG A 24 -15.03 -4.92 -2.40
N GLY A 25 -14.89 -3.63 -2.71
CA GLY A 25 -15.85 -2.58 -2.38
C GLY A 25 -15.17 -1.45 -1.62
N THR A 26 -15.96 -0.46 -1.23
CA THR A 26 -15.50 0.75 -0.56
C THR A 26 -15.57 0.54 0.96
N ILE A 27 -14.43 0.62 1.65
CA ILE A 27 -14.34 0.48 3.11
C ILE A 27 -14.04 1.85 3.69
N ARG A 28 -14.98 2.42 4.44
CA ARG A 28 -14.81 3.72 5.10
C ARG A 28 -14.29 3.55 6.52
N ARG A 29 -13.34 4.41 6.91
CA ARG A 29 -12.76 4.41 8.26
C ARG A 29 -13.82 4.56 9.37
N SER A 30 -14.87 5.35 9.12
CA SER A 30 -15.94 5.61 10.09
C SER A 30 -16.90 4.44 10.29
N GLU A 31 -17.06 3.58 9.28
CA GLU A 31 -18.01 2.46 9.30
C GLU A 31 -17.36 1.18 9.84
N ASN A 32 -16.15 0.88 9.38
CA ASN A 32 -15.39 -0.29 9.82
C ASN A 32 -13.89 0.04 9.95
N PRO A 33 -13.47 0.61 11.10
CA PRO A 33 -12.10 1.10 11.28
C PRO A 33 -11.08 -0.04 11.24
N THR A 34 -11.42 -1.22 11.77
CA THR A 34 -10.53 -2.39 11.77
C THR A 34 -10.24 -2.85 10.35
N ALA A 35 -11.27 -3.08 9.52
CA ALA A 35 -11.09 -3.50 8.14
C ALA A 35 -10.36 -2.45 7.30
N TYR A 36 -10.64 -1.16 7.54
CA TYR A 36 -9.95 -0.05 6.89
C TYR A 36 -8.45 -0.07 7.18
N TRP A 37 -8.05 -0.19 8.46
CA TRP A 37 -6.64 -0.19 8.85
C TRP A 37 -5.91 -1.45 8.39
N VAL A 38 -6.53 -2.62 8.48
CA VAL A 38 -5.97 -3.88 7.96
C VAL A 38 -5.68 -3.76 6.46
N THR A 39 -6.63 -3.23 5.70
CA THR A 39 -6.46 -3.05 4.25
C THR A 39 -5.40 -2.00 3.92
N THR A 40 -5.42 -0.86 4.63
CA THR A 40 -4.45 0.23 4.46
C THR A 40 -3.03 -0.24 4.76
N ILE A 41 -2.83 -0.95 5.87
CA ILE A 41 -1.54 -1.56 6.21
C ILE A 41 -1.13 -2.61 5.17
N GLY A 42 -2.09 -3.38 4.65
CA GLY A 42 -1.85 -4.32 3.56
C GLY A 42 -1.25 -3.67 2.31
N TYR A 43 -1.76 -2.51 1.90
CA TYR A 43 -1.18 -1.75 0.77
C TYR A 43 0.28 -1.37 1.02
N LEU A 44 0.59 -0.90 2.23
CA LEU A 44 1.96 -0.53 2.61
C LEU A 44 2.89 -1.74 2.56
N LEU A 45 2.51 -2.84 3.20
CA LEU A 45 3.34 -4.05 3.28
C LEU A 45 3.61 -4.65 1.90
N ILE A 46 2.58 -4.75 1.05
CA ILE A 46 2.73 -5.26 -0.32
C ILE A 46 3.60 -4.31 -1.15
N GLY A 47 3.36 -2.99 -1.06
CA GLY A 47 4.15 -1.98 -1.77
C GLY A 47 5.64 -2.03 -1.40
N LEU A 48 5.95 -2.20 -0.11
CA LEU A 48 7.31 -2.34 0.39
C LEU A 48 7.95 -3.68 0.02
N LEU A 49 7.22 -4.79 0.14
CA LEU A 49 7.71 -6.12 -0.22
C LEU A 49 8.13 -6.19 -1.69
N ILE A 50 7.38 -5.53 -2.59
CA ILE A 50 7.71 -5.45 -4.01
C ILE A 50 8.89 -4.49 -4.26
N ALA A 51 8.96 -3.36 -3.54
CA ALA A 51 10.07 -2.41 -3.68
C ALA A 51 11.41 -2.96 -3.16
N PHE A 52 11.38 -3.77 -2.10
CA PHE A 52 12.56 -4.16 -1.34
C PHE A 52 13.61 -4.91 -2.17
N PRO A 53 13.28 -5.94 -2.98
CA PRO A 53 14.24 -6.59 -3.87
C PRO A 53 14.89 -5.64 -4.88
N THR A 54 14.14 -4.65 -5.36
CA THR A 54 14.64 -3.66 -6.33
C THR A 54 15.58 -2.66 -5.67
N ILE A 55 15.30 -2.26 -4.44
CA ILE A 55 16.21 -1.43 -3.63
C ILE A 55 17.49 -2.21 -3.30
N MET A 56 17.37 -3.45 -2.84
CA MET A 56 18.52 -4.30 -2.49
C MET A 56 19.42 -4.59 -3.70
N ARG A 57 18.85 -4.82 -4.89
CA ARG A 57 19.62 -4.95 -6.14
C ARG A 57 20.37 -3.66 -6.47
N LYS A 58 19.75 -2.49 -6.29
CA LYS A 58 20.39 -1.20 -6.53
C LYS A 58 21.54 -0.92 -5.55
N LEU A 59 21.41 -1.34 -4.29
CA LEU A 59 22.45 -1.17 -3.27
C LEU A 59 23.63 -2.14 -3.43
N ARG A 60 23.43 -3.32 -4.02
CA ARG A 60 24.49 -4.33 -4.23
C ARG A 60 25.26 -4.16 -5.56
N GLY A 61 24.74 -3.37 -6.50
CA GLY A 61 25.37 -3.09 -7.79
C GLY A 61 26.27 -1.84 -7.82
N HIS A 62 26.53 -1.25 -6.65
CA HIS A 62 27.53 -0.20 -6.40
C HIS A 62 28.67 -0.78 -5.58
#